data_AF-A0A5C5YS78-F1
#
_entry.id   AF-A0A5C5YS78-F1
#
_cell.length_a   1.000
_cell.length_b   1.000
_cell.length_c   1.000
_cell.angle_alpha   90.00
_cell.angle_beta   90.00
_cell.angle_gamma   90.00
#
_symmetry.space_group_name_H-M   'P 1'
#
loop_
_entity.id
_entity.type
_entity.pdbx_description
1 polymer ?
#
loop_
_entity_poly.entity_id
_entity_poly.type
_entity_poly.pdbx_seq_one_letter_code
_entity_poly.pdbx_strand_id
1 'polypeptide(L)'
;MSVLDHLYVRLLHHGLVKLRDLVASGEDRWALATAEMLHNAPSLTGESNERRHAYFWRSERGAYLEWLISSGNEDAASYTRTFYEPIWREMEIELGDLLARD
;
A
#
# COMPACT_ATOMS: atom_id res chain seq x y z
N MET A 1 -3.28 -19.31 4.98
CA MET A 1 -2.98 -17.93 4.58
C MET A 1 -1.65 -17.92 3.87
N SER A 2 -1.60 -17.34 2.68
CA SER A 2 -0.38 -17.12 1.89
C SER A 2 0.54 -16.09 2.56
N VAL A 3 1.78 -15.96 2.10
CA VAL A 3 2.67 -14.86 2.55
C VAL A 3 2.04 -13.50 2.22
N LEU A 4 1.50 -13.34 1.01
CA LEU A 4 0.79 -12.12 0.58
C LEU A 4 -0.37 -11.76 1.52
N ASP A 5 -1.15 -12.73 2.00
CA ASP A 5 -2.23 -12.47 2.96
C ASP A 5 -1.70 -11.76 4.22
N HIS A 6 -0.59 -12.24 4.77
CA HIS A 6 0.02 -11.64 5.96
C HIS A 6 0.56 -10.23 5.66
N LEU A 7 1.09 -10.02 4.46
CA LEU A 7 1.61 -8.71 4.03
C LEU A 7 0.47 -7.70 3.84
N TYR A 8 -0.66 -8.10 3.25
CA TYR A 8 -1.85 -7.24 3.15
C TYR A 8 -2.41 -6.91 4.52
N VAL A 9 -2.49 -7.88 5.44
CA VAL A 9 -2.93 -7.64 6.82
C VAL A 9 -2.03 -6.63 7.54
N ARG A 10 -0.69 -6.74 7.38
CA ARG A 10 0.26 -5.76 7.93
C ARG A 10 0.08 -4.38 7.31
N LEU A 11 -0.08 -4.31 5.98
CA LEU A 11 -0.29 -3.05 5.28
C LEU A 11 -1.59 -2.36 5.75
N LEU A 12 -2.67 -3.13 5.87
CA LEU A 12 -3.94 -2.66 6.41
C LEU A 12 -3.83 -2.20 7.86
N HIS A 13 -3.11 -2.93 8.70
CA HIS A 13 -2.91 -2.54 10.10
C HIS A 13 -2.26 -1.16 10.21
N HIS A 14 -1.12 -0.95 9.56
CA HIS A 14 -0.44 0.36 9.58
C HIS A 14 -1.28 1.44 8.89
N GLY A 15 -1.87 1.10 7.75
CA GLY A 15 -2.68 2.02 6.97
C GLY A 15 -3.91 2.55 7.68
N LEU A 16 -4.66 1.68 8.36
CA LEU A 16 -5.84 2.06 9.12
C LEU A 16 -5.49 2.88 10.38
N VAL A 17 -4.39 2.53 11.06
CA VAL A 17 -3.88 3.34 12.18
C VAL A 17 -3.52 4.74 11.68
N LYS A 18 -2.80 4.84 10.56
CA LYS A 18 -2.41 6.13 10.01
C LYS A 18 -3.61 6.94 9.52
N LEU A 19 -4.56 6.32 8.82
CA LEU A 19 -5.79 6.97 8.38
C LEU A 19 -6.56 7.60 9.54
N ARG A 20 -6.73 6.87 10.65
CA ARG A 20 -7.35 7.42 11.86
C ARG A 20 -6.63 8.68 12.35
N ASP A 21 -5.30 8.64 12.42
CA ASP A 21 -4.51 9.75 12.91
C ASP A 21 -4.58 10.97 11.96
N LEU A 22 -4.55 10.74 10.64
CA LEU A 22 -4.66 11.78 9.62
C LEU A 22 -6.03 12.47 9.63
N VAL A 23 -7.11 11.70 9.79
CA VAL A 23 -8.46 12.26 9.94
C VAL A 23 -8.56 13.09 11.22
N ALA A 24 -7.96 12.63 12.32
CA ALA A 24 -7.96 13.37 13.58
C ALA A 24 -7.17 14.69 13.51
N SER A 25 -6.11 14.75 12.68
CA SER A 25 -5.29 15.94 12.49
C SER A 25 -5.72 16.85 11.34
N GLY A 26 -6.75 16.47 10.56
CA GLY A 26 -7.23 17.25 9.40
C GLY A 26 -6.32 17.15 8.16
N GLU A 27 -5.50 16.11 8.06
CA GLU A 27 -4.57 15.89 6.94
C GLU A 27 -5.28 15.22 5.75
N ASP A 28 -6.33 15.86 5.23
CA ASP A 28 -7.30 15.27 4.31
C ASP A 28 -6.68 14.72 3.02
N ARG A 29 -5.68 15.41 2.46
CA ARG A 29 -5.03 14.98 1.21
C ARG A 29 -4.23 13.69 1.39
N TRP A 30 -3.54 13.55 2.52
CA TRP A 30 -2.82 12.32 2.84
C TRP A 30 -3.78 11.21 3.26
N ALA A 31 -4.86 11.55 3.98
CA ALA A 31 -5.90 10.59 4.31
C ALA A 31 -6.52 10.00 3.04
N LEU A 32 -6.89 10.83 2.07
CA LEU A 32 -7.44 10.40 0.80
C LEU A 32 -6.46 9.50 0.02
N ALA A 33 -5.20 9.93 -0.15
CA ALA A 33 -4.21 9.12 -0.85
C ALA A 33 -3.99 7.75 -0.19
N THR A 34 -3.97 7.71 1.15
CA THR A 34 -3.83 6.46 1.90
C THR A 34 -5.07 5.57 1.74
N ALA A 35 -6.28 6.14 1.73
CA ALA A 35 -7.51 5.39 1.53
C ALA A 35 -7.58 4.79 0.11
N GLU A 36 -7.25 5.58 -0.91
CA GLU A 36 -7.18 5.13 -2.31
C GLU A 36 -6.16 4.01 -2.49
N MET A 37 -5.02 4.07 -1.80
CA MET A 37 -4.06 2.96 -1.82
C MET A 37 -4.63 1.67 -1.21
N LEU A 38 -5.39 1.79 -0.11
CA LEU A 38 -5.78 0.64 0.72
C LEU A 38 -7.13 0.03 0.34
N HIS A 39 -8.00 0.73 -0.39
CA HIS A 39 -9.40 0.34 -0.54
C HIS A 39 -9.58 -1.10 -1.08
N ASN A 40 -8.67 -1.56 -1.96
CA ASN A 40 -8.72 -2.91 -2.51
C ASN A 40 -7.99 -3.96 -1.67
N ALA A 41 -7.08 -3.57 -0.77
CA ALA A 41 -6.25 -4.49 0.00
C ALA A 41 -7.04 -5.54 0.82
N PRO A 42 -8.21 -5.24 1.43
CA PRO A 42 -9.00 -6.26 2.13
C PRO A 42 -9.45 -7.38 1.19
N SER A 43 -9.84 -7.03 -0.04
CA SER A 43 -10.33 -7.98 -1.04
C SER A 43 -9.23 -8.83 -1.68
N LEU A 44 -7.95 -8.50 -1.41
CA LEU A 44 -6.79 -9.26 -1.85
C LEU A 44 -6.36 -10.30 -0.81
N THR A 45 -6.89 -10.25 0.40
CA THR A 45 -6.61 -11.28 1.42
C THR A 45 -7.37 -12.56 1.06
N GLY A 46 -6.64 -13.67 0.88
CA GLY A 46 -7.19 -14.95 0.42
C GLY A 46 -7.52 -14.98 -1.07
N GLU A 47 -7.12 -13.96 -1.84
CA GLU A 47 -7.26 -13.95 -3.29
C GLU A 47 -6.24 -14.90 -3.93
N SER A 48 -6.69 -15.63 -4.96
CA SER A 48 -5.87 -16.58 -5.73
C SER A 48 -5.49 -16.06 -7.11
N ASN A 49 -6.20 -15.04 -7.60
CA ASN A 49 -5.92 -14.39 -8.86
C ASN A 49 -4.71 -13.45 -8.75
N GLU A 50 -3.55 -14.00 -9.09
CA GLU A 50 -2.25 -13.30 -9.12
C GLU A 50 -2.31 -11.93 -9.82
N ARG A 51 -3.08 -11.80 -10.90
CA ARG A 51 -3.19 -10.54 -11.65
C ARG A 51 -3.78 -9.40 -10.81
N ARG A 52 -4.64 -9.70 -9.82
CA ARG A 52 -5.17 -8.68 -8.91
C ARG A 52 -4.10 -8.15 -7.97
N HIS A 53 -3.15 -8.99 -7.57
CA HIS A 53 -2.00 -8.56 -6.75
C HIS A 53 -1.02 -7.70 -7.57
N ALA A 54 -0.72 -8.09 -8.82
CA ALA A 54 0.06 -7.25 -9.73
C ALA A 54 -0.63 -5.92 -10.03
N TYR A 55 -1.97 -5.93 -10.19
CA TYR A 55 -2.73 -4.70 -10.38
C TYR A 55 -2.55 -3.75 -9.20
N PHE A 56 -2.76 -4.23 -7.97
CA PHE A 56 -2.50 -3.47 -6.75
C PHE A 56 -1.10 -2.84 -6.72
N TRP A 57 -0.08 -3.65 -7.07
CA TRP A 57 1.31 -3.24 -7.05
C TRP A 57 1.62 -2.08 -8.01
N ARG A 58 1.02 -2.12 -9.19
CA ARG A 58 1.28 -1.16 -10.27
C ARG A 58 0.37 0.06 -10.21
N SER A 59 -0.91 -0.13 -9.88
CA SER A 59 -1.92 0.93 -9.92
C SER A 59 -2.04 1.63 -8.57
N GLU A 60 -2.62 1.01 -7.55
CA GLU A 60 -2.94 1.67 -6.27
C GLU A 60 -1.69 2.10 -5.51
N ARG A 61 -0.70 1.20 -5.40
CA ARG A 61 0.61 1.56 -4.83
C ARG A 61 1.34 2.59 -5.70
N GLY A 62 1.28 2.46 -7.03
CA GLY A 62 1.90 3.40 -7.97
C GLY A 62 1.36 4.82 -7.81
N ALA A 63 0.03 4.96 -7.81
CA ALA A 63 -0.65 6.24 -7.61
C ALA A 63 -0.33 6.87 -6.25
N TYR A 64 -0.21 6.07 -5.18
CA TYR A 64 0.22 6.58 -3.88
C TYR A 64 1.67 7.11 -3.92
N LEU A 65 2.59 6.43 -4.60
CA LEU A 65 3.97 6.90 -4.76
C LEU A 65 4.05 8.17 -5.61
N GLU A 66 3.26 8.27 -6.68
CA GLU A 66 3.15 9.49 -7.49
C GLU A 66 2.62 10.66 -6.66
N TRP A 67 1.58 10.44 -5.86
CA TRP A 67 1.08 11.43 -4.91
C TRP A 67 2.18 11.82 -3.92
N LEU A 68 2.91 10.86 -3.37
CA LEU A 68 3.95 11.10 -2.38
C LEU A 68 5.06 12.01 -2.95
N ILE A 69 5.51 11.74 -4.18
CA ILE A 69 6.50 12.56 -4.87
C ILE A 69 5.95 13.96 -5.15
N SER A 70 4.72 14.06 -5.68
CA SER A 70 4.12 15.34 -6.07
C SER A 70 3.74 16.24 -4.90
N SER A 71 3.46 15.66 -3.73
CA SER A 71 3.00 16.40 -2.55
C SER A 71 4.13 17.10 -1.79
N GLY A 72 5.38 16.62 -1.91
CA GLY A 72 6.50 17.10 -1.12
C GLY A 72 6.32 16.89 0.39
N ASN A 73 5.42 16.00 0.81
CA ASN A 73 5.08 15.79 2.22
C ASN A 73 6.15 14.90 2.88
N GLU A 74 7.06 15.53 3.63
CA GLU A 74 8.18 14.84 4.28
C GLU A 74 7.73 13.84 5.35
N ASP A 75 6.66 14.15 6.09
CA ASP A 75 6.08 13.23 7.08
C ASP A 75 5.52 11.98 6.41
N ALA A 76 4.85 12.14 5.26
CA ALA A 76 4.37 11.04 4.45
C ALA A 76 5.51 10.19 3.90
N ALA A 77 6.59 10.83 3.48
CA ALA A 77 7.77 10.12 2.96
C ALA A 77 8.48 9.35 4.09
N SER A 78 8.62 9.96 5.27
CA SER A 78 9.17 9.32 6.45
C SER A 78 8.34 8.11 6.87
N TYR A 79 7.02 8.28 7.02
CA TYR A 79 6.11 7.20 7.40
C TYR A 79 6.13 6.04 6.39
N THR A 80 6.08 6.36 5.09
CA THR A 80 6.11 5.36 4.02
C THR A 80 7.39 4.52 4.08
N ARG A 81 8.55 5.15 4.24
CA ARG A 81 9.84 4.46 4.41
C ARG A 81 9.87 3.55 5.63
N THR A 82 9.29 3.97 6.75
CA THR A 82 9.31 3.20 7.99
C THR A 82 8.34 2.02 7.97
N PHE A 83 7.12 2.21 7.46
CA PHE A 83 6.04 1.24 7.66
C PHE A 83 5.59 0.52 6.39
N TYR A 84 5.60 1.18 5.23
CA TYR A 84 5.09 0.58 3.98
C TYR A 84 6.20 -0.06 3.15
N GLU A 85 7.35 0.59 3.00
CA GLU A 85 8.46 0.08 2.19
C GLU A 85 8.95 -1.31 2.61
N PRO A 86 9.11 -1.65 3.91
CA PRO A 86 9.50 -3.01 4.28
C PRO A 86 8.49 -4.06 3.80
N ILE A 87 7.20 -3.76 3.92
CA ILE A 87 6.12 -4.64 3.46
C ILE A 87 6.14 -4.77 1.94
N TRP A 88 6.31 -3.66 1.23
CA TRP A 88 6.37 -3.68 -0.22
C TRP A 88 7.58 -4.45 -0.75
N ARG A 89 8.74 -4.36 -0.10
CA ARG A 89 9.91 -5.18 -0.50
C ARG A 89 9.63 -6.68 -0.34
N GLU A 90 8.96 -7.07 0.75
CA GLU A 90 8.53 -8.47 0.92
C GLU A 90 7.50 -8.87 -0.15
N MET A 91 6.54 -8.00 -0.48
CA MET A 91 5.57 -8.24 -1.55
C MET A 91 6.24 -8.36 -2.93
N GLU A 92 7.25 -7.54 -3.23
CA GLU A 92 7.99 -7.57 -4.49
C GLU A 92 8.65 -8.93 -4.72
N ILE A 93 9.22 -9.51 -3.66
CA ILE A 93 9.82 -10.85 -3.70
C ILE A 93 8.77 -11.90 -4.07
N GLU A 94 7.61 -11.86 -3.41
CA GLU A 94 6.51 -12.79 -3.66
C GLU A 94 5.90 -12.63 -5.07
N LEU A 95 5.92 -11.41 -5.62
CA LEU A 95 5.36 -11.09 -6.94
C LEU A 95 6.40 -11.17 -8.08
N GLY A 96 7.68 -11.42 -7.80
CA GLY A 96 8.79 -11.18 -8.73
C GLY A 96 8.57 -11.71 -10.15
N ASP A 97 8.23 -12.98 -10.29
CA ASP A 97 7.99 -13.62 -11.59
C ASP A 97 6.79 -13.03 -12.33
N LEU A 98 5.78 -12.58 -11.60
CA LEU A 98 4.56 -12.00 -12.16
C LEU A 98 4.81 -10.57 -12.65
N LEU A 99 5.62 -9.80 -11.91
CA LEU A 99 5.95 -8.42 -12.27
C LEU A 99 6.83 -8.35 -13.52
N ALA A 100 7.66 -9.36 -13.77
CA ALA A 100 8.57 -9.42 -14.92
C ALA A 100 7.91 -9.86 -16.24
N ARG A 101 6.65 -10.32 -16.22
CA ARG A 101 5.93 -10.89 -17.39
C ARG A 101 5.08 -9.89 -18.18
N ASP A 102 4.93 -8.66 -17.69
CA ASP A 102 4.26 -7.55 -18.40
C ASP A 102 5.26 -6.42 -18.68
#